data_AF-A0A7J0FPW9-F1
#
_entry.id   AF-A0A7J0FPW9-F1
#
_cell.length_a   1.000
_cell.length_b   1.000
_cell.length_c   1.000
_cell.angle_alpha   90.00
_cell.angle_beta   90.00
_cell.angle_gamma   90.00
#
_symmetry.space_group_name_H-M   'P 1'
#
loop_
_entity.id
_entity.type
_entity.pdbx_description
1 polymer ?
#
loop_
_entity_poly.entity_id
_entity_poly.type
_entity_poly.pdbx_seq_one_letter_code
_entity_poly.pdbx_strand_id
1 'polypeptide(L)'
;MSGRFEGDWIDGKYDGFGVETWARGSRYRGQYRQGLRHGFGVYRFYAGDVYAGAWSNGQSHGCGLHTCEDGSWYVGEFKWGIKHGLGHYHFR
;
A
#
# COMPACT_ATOMS: atom_id res chain seq x y z
N MET A 1 -10.47 -19.04 1.78
CA MET A 1 -9.26 -19.02 0.92
C MET A 1 -8.18 -18.26 1.68
N SER A 2 -7.05 -18.92 1.92
CA SER A 2 -5.86 -18.36 2.59
C SER A 2 -5.23 -17.23 1.76
N GLY A 3 -4.39 -16.41 2.39
CA GLY A 3 -3.58 -15.44 1.64
C GLY A 3 -2.62 -16.12 0.65
N ARG A 4 -2.22 -15.39 -0.39
CA ARG A 4 -1.27 -15.83 -1.43
C ARG A 4 -0.26 -14.72 -1.73
N PHE A 5 1.01 -15.09 -1.88
CA PHE A 5 2.07 -14.22 -2.35
C PHE A 5 2.63 -14.74 -3.68
N GLU A 6 2.91 -13.82 -4.60
CA GLU A 6 3.57 -14.07 -5.88
C GLU A 6 4.59 -12.97 -6.14
N GLY A 7 5.88 -13.30 -6.21
CA GLY A 7 6.92 -12.30 -6.39
C GLY A 7 8.31 -12.82 -6.09
N ASP A 8 9.23 -11.88 -5.95
CA ASP A 8 10.65 -12.13 -5.73
C ASP A 8 10.94 -12.59 -4.30
N TRP A 9 11.90 -13.51 -4.17
CA TRP A 9 12.37 -14.07 -2.91
C TRP A 9 13.89 -13.96 -2.82
N ILE A 10 14.39 -13.37 -1.73
CA ILE A 10 15.81 -13.32 -1.40
C ILE A 10 15.97 -13.76 0.06
N ASP A 11 16.86 -14.72 0.31
CA ASP A 11 17.12 -15.30 1.64
C ASP A 11 15.85 -15.77 2.38
N GLY A 12 14.91 -16.36 1.63
CA GLY A 12 13.65 -16.86 2.17
C GLY A 12 12.62 -15.79 2.55
N LYS A 13 12.84 -14.52 2.17
CA LYS A 13 11.91 -13.40 2.43
C LYS A 13 11.42 -12.78 1.14
N TYR A 14 10.25 -12.14 1.20
CA TYR A 14 9.78 -11.25 0.14
C TYR A 14 10.74 -10.07 0.00
N ASP A 15 11.43 -9.95 -1.12
CA ASP A 15 12.39 -8.88 -1.37
C ASP A 15 12.51 -8.66 -2.88
N GLY A 16 12.24 -7.44 -3.35
CA GLY A 16 11.99 -7.17 -4.77
C GLY A 16 10.52 -6.82 -5.04
N PHE A 17 9.98 -7.17 -6.22
CA PHE A 17 8.59 -6.90 -6.55
C PHE A 17 7.69 -8.09 -6.24
N GLY A 18 6.46 -7.81 -5.77
CA GLY A 18 5.50 -8.86 -5.47
C GLY A 18 4.05 -8.40 -5.42
N VAL A 19 3.17 -9.40 -5.39
CA VAL A 19 1.74 -9.28 -5.21
C VAL A 19 1.33 -10.15 -4.04
N GLU A 20 0.77 -9.53 -3.02
CA GLU A 20 0.20 -10.23 -1.86
C GLU A 20 -1.31 -10.02 -1.85
N THR A 21 -2.05 -11.12 -1.74
CA THR A 21 -3.51 -11.12 -1.63
C THR A 21 -3.87 -11.75 -0.30
N TRP A 22 -4.71 -11.07 0.49
CA TRP A 22 -5.17 -11.57 1.78
C TRP A 22 -6.57 -12.17 1.68
N ALA A 23 -6.92 -12.99 2.66
CA ALA A 23 -8.29 -13.44 2.84
C ALA A 23 -9.22 -12.21 2.95
N ARG A 24 -10.38 -12.28 2.29
CA ARG A 24 -11.37 -11.19 2.12
C ARG A 24 -11.05 -10.14 1.04
N GLY A 25 -9.99 -10.32 0.25
CA GLY A 25 -9.83 -9.62 -1.03
C GLY A 25 -8.93 -8.38 -1.02
N SER A 26 -8.36 -8.00 0.14
CA SER A 26 -7.29 -7.00 0.15
C SER A 26 -6.12 -7.47 -0.71
N ARG A 27 -5.48 -6.55 -1.44
CA ARG A 27 -4.39 -6.88 -2.35
C ARG A 27 -3.35 -5.77 -2.39
N TYR A 28 -2.08 -6.14 -2.25
CA TYR A 28 -0.93 -5.27 -2.42
C TYR A 28 -0.20 -5.68 -3.69
N ARG A 29 0.27 -4.69 -4.44
CA ARG A 29 1.20 -4.86 -5.55
C ARG A 29 2.26 -3.78 -5.45
N GLY A 30 3.51 -4.18 -5.28
CA GLY A 30 4.59 -3.20 -5.11
C GLY A 30 5.88 -3.86 -4.69
N GLN A 31 6.77 -3.03 -4.15
CA GLN A 31 8.09 -3.46 -3.73
C GLN A 31 8.06 -3.97 -2.28
N TYR A 32 8.94 -4.91 -2.00
CA TYR A 32 9.21 -5.47 -0.70
C TYR A 32 10.69 -5.36 -0.40
N ARG A 33 11.03 -5.24 0.88
CA ARG A 33 12.39 -5.32 1.39
C ARG A 33 12.35 -6.07 2.72
N GLN A 34 13.08 -7.17 2.83
CA GLN A 34 13.15 -7.98 4.05
C GLN A 34 11.77 -8.42 4.59
N GLY A 35 10.84 -8.78 3.70
CA GLY A 35 9.50 -9.25 4.04
C GLY A 35 8.47 -8.13 4.28
N LEU A 36 8.88 -6.86 4.23
CA LEU A 36 7.99 -5.71 4.46
C LEU A 36 7.76 -4.92 3.18
N ARG A 37 6.54 -4.43 2.99
CA ARG A 37 6.22 -3.47 1.91
C ARG A 37 7.16 -2.26 1.99
N HIS A 38 7.75 -1.92 0.86
CA HIS A 38 8.75 -0.86 0.74
C HIS A 38 8.65 -0.16 -0.61
N GLY A 39 9.39 0.93 -0.82
CA GLY A 39 9.44 1.62 -2.11
C GLY A 39 8.07 2.12 -2.55
N PHE A 40 7.64 1.84 -3.78
CA PHE A 40 6.32 2.22 -4.30
C PHE A 40 5.41 1.01 -4.47
N GLY A 41 4.13 1.21 -4.16
CA GLY A 41 3.13 0.17 -4.32
C GLY A 41 1.69 0.66 -4.19
N VAL A 42 0.78 -0.21 -4.62
CA VAL A 42 -0.66 0.00 -4.57
C VAL A 42 -1.26 -1.04 -3.63
N TYR A 43 -1.99 -0.58 -2.62
CA TYR A 43 -2.78 -1.42 -1.73
C TYR A 43 -4.26 -1.13 -1.92
N ARG A 44 -5.01 -2.14 -2.36
CA ARG A 44 -6.47 -2.14 -2.39
C ARG A 44 -6.97 -2.82 -1.13
N PHE A 45 -7.71 -2.08 -0.33
CA PHE A 45 -8.35 -2.59 0.87
C PHE A 45 -9.60 -3.37 0.49
N TYR A 46 -9.95 -4.39 1.27
CA TYR A 46 -11.19 -5.14 1.05
C TYR A 46 -12.44 -4.24 1.10
N ALA A 47 -12.37 -3.13 1.83
CA ALA A 47 -13.45 -2.16 1.98
C ALA A 47 -13.61 -1.21 0.77
N GLY A 48 -12.83 -1.39 -0.30
CA GLY A 48 -12.92 -0.56 -1.51
C GLY A 48 -11.90 0.57 -1.56
N ASP A 49 -11.41 1.04 -0.42
CA ASP A 49 -10.34 2.04 -0.35
C ASP A 49 -9.07 1.60 -1.10
N VAL A 50 -8.32 2.56 -1.62
CA VAL A 50 -7.04 2.32 -2.32
C VAL A 50 -6.00 3.31 -1.87
N TYR A 51 -4.82 2.81 -1.52
CA TYR A 51 -3.62 3.61 -1.37
C TYR A 51 -2.65 3.33 -2.52
N ALA A 52 -2.16 4.35 -3.20
CA ALA A 52 -1.08 4.27 -4.18
C ALA A 52 0.00 5.29 -3.82
N GLY A 53 1.20 4.84 -3.50
CA GLY A 53 2.24 5.75 -3.05
C GLY A 53 3.47 5.05 -2.52
N ALA A 54 4.27 5.80 -1.77
CA ALA A 54 5.48 5.29 -1.15
C ALA A 54 5.19 4.52 0.15
N TRP A 55 6.08 3.58 0.44
CA TRP A 55 6.00 2.62 1.53
C TRP A 55 7.36 2.55 2.23
N SER A 56 7.34 2.51 3.55
CA SER A 56 8.52 2.28 4.36
C SER A 56 8.17 1.38 5.54
N ASN A 57 8.95 0.31 5.73
CA ASN A 57 8.79 -0.65 6.82
C ASN A 57 7.33 -1.11 7.01
N GLY A 58 6.67 -1.46 5.90
CA GLY A 58 5.31 -1.99 5.92
C GLY A 58 4.19 -0.95 5.99
N GLN A 59 4.49 0.34 6.08
CA GLN A 59 3.53 1.43 6.26
C GLN A 59 3.59 2.44 5.11
N SER A 60 2.48 3.09 4.81
CA SER A 60 2.47 4.21 3.87
C SER A 60 3.36 5.36 4.39
N HIS A 61 4.14 5.94 3.48
CA HIS A 61 5.14 6.94 3.80
C HIS A 61 5.41 7.84 2.58
N GLY A 62 5.89 9.06 2.78
CA GLY A 62 6.18 9.98 1.67
C GLY A 62 4.91 10.33 0.87
N CYS A 63 5.06 10.65 -0.41
CA CYS A 63 3.93 11.05 -1.23
C CYS A 63 3.04 9.86 -1.62
N GLY A 64 1.72 10.07 -1.56
CA GLY A 64 0.75 9.08 -2.03
C GLY A 64 -0.64 9.67 -2.29
N LEU A 65 -1.49 8.82 -2.89
CA LEU A 65 -2.91 9.03 -3.14
C LEU A 65 -3.69 7.98 -2.35
N HIS A 66 -4.64 8.43 -1.53
CA HIS A 66 -5.63 7.59 -0.90
C HIS A 66 -7.02 7.91 -1.47
N THR A 67 -7.65 6.96 -2.15
CA THR A 67 -9.04 7.07 -2.62
C THR A 67 -9.94 6.25 -1.71
N CYS A 68 -11.02 6.86 -1.24
CA CYS A 68 -12.05 6.20 -0.44
C CYS A 68 -13.10 5.56 -1.36
N GLU A 69 -13.78 4.53 -0.86
CA GLU A 69 -14.87 3.86 -1.59
C GLU A 69 -15.98 4.84 -2.04
N ASP A 70 -16.26 5.88 -1.25
CA ASP A 70 -17.25 6.93 -1.55
C ASP A 70 -16.86 7.84 -2.74
N GLY A 71 -15.60 7.77 -3.19
CA GLY A 71 -15.03 8.62 -4.24
C GLY A 71 -14.31 9.87 -3.74
N SER A 72 -14.30 10.11 -2.42
CA SER A 72 -13.41 11.09 -1.80
C SER A 72 -11.95 10.67 -1.97
N TRP A 73 -11.02 11.62 -1.94
CA TRP A 73 -9.60 11.30 -2.06
C TRP A 73 -8.70 12.29 -1.34
N TYR A 74 -7.50 11.81 -1.01
CA TYR A 74 -6.41 12.61 -0.46
C TYR A 74 -5.15 12.38 -1.28
N VAL A 75 -4.50 13.46 -1.71
CA VAL A 75 -3.13 13.41 -2.23
C VAL A 75 -2.23 14.24 -1.33
N GLY A 76 -1.09 13.70 -0.95
CA GLY A 76 -0.17 14.42 -0.06
C GLY A 76 0.85 13.51 0.59
N GLU A 77 1.48 14.02 1.63
CA GLU A 77 2.46 13.26 2.40
C GLU A 77 1.80 12.29 3.39
N PHE A 78 2.50 11.20 3.64
CA PHE A 78 2.15 10.18 4.63
C PHE A 78 3.37 9.90 5.50
N LYS A 79 3.12 9.58 6.76
CA LYS A 79 4.18 9.18 7.70
C LYS A 79 3.61 8.18 8.69
N TRP A 80 4.17 6.97 8.72
CA TRP A 80 3.74 5.90 9.62
C TRP A 80 2.25 5.55 9.49
N GLY A 81 1.77 5.42 8.24
CA GLY A 81 0.40 4.98 7.99
C GLY A 81 -0.65 6.10 7.98
N ILE A 82 -0.31 7.32 8.40
CA ILE A 82 -1.27 8.44 8.52
C ILE A 82 -0.93 9.57 7.54
N LYS A 83 -1.96 10.33 7.12
CA LYS A 83 -1.82 11.59 6.38
C LYS A 83 -0.94 12.55 7.19
N HIS A 84 0.01 13.19 6.55
CA HIS A 84 1.02 14.04 7.19
C HIS A 84 1.35 15.22 6.27
N GLY A 85 1.94 16.28 6.81
CA GLY A 85 2.48 17.39 6.00
C GLY A 85 1.44 18.07 5.12
N LEU A 86 1.89 18.54 3.95
CA LEU A 86 1.03 19.20 2.97
C LEU A 86 0.26 18.15 2.17
N GLY A 87 -1.02 18.41 1.95
CA GLY A 87 -1.85 17.61 1.07
C GLY A 87 -3.16 18.30 0.73
N HIS A 88 -3.84 17.75 -0.26
CA HIS A 88 -5.15 18.18 -0.71
C HIS A 88 -6.14 17.06 -0.51
N TYR A 89 -7.21 17.35 0.22
CA TYR A 89 -8.34 16.44 0.41
C TYR A 89 -9.52 16.96 -0.41
N HIS A 90 -10.11 16.08 -1.22
CA HIS A 90 -11.32 16.35 -1.97
C HIS A 90 -12.44 15.46 -1.43
N PHE A 91 -13.53 16.08 -1.01
CA PHE A 91 -14.77 15.41 -0.63
C PHE A 91 -15.66 15.33 -1.86
N ARG A 92 -16.31 14.19 -2.06
CA ARG A 92 -17.33 14.05 -3.10
C ARG A 92 -18.61 14.82 -2.75
#